data_AF-E1ZAP8-F1
#
_entry.id   AF-E1ZAP8-F1
#
_cell.length_a   1.000
_cell.length_b   1.000
_cell.length_c   1.000
_cell.angle_alpha   90.00
_cell.angle_beta   90.00
_cell.angle_gamma   90.00
#
_symmetry.space_group_name_H-M   'P 1'
#
loop_
_entity.id
_entity.type
_entity.pdbx_description
1 polymer ?
#
loop_
_entity_poly.entity_id
_entity_poly.type
_entity_poly.pdbx_seq_one_letter_code
_entity_poly.pdbx_strand_id
1 'polypeptide(L)'
;MADLFDSALNLEEQHIREGYEEGARDGRRSGFAEGKALGVEKGFDVGHEVGYYAGCCQLWRQLQARDPQLFSRRIDKGMAALEEMVAGFPLSSPQDERLQELMDGMRGKFKALEAYSPAEQQGDGGGASATSLQF
;
A
#
# COMPACT_ATOMS: atom_id res chain seq x y z
N MET A 1 -45.24 -42.72 13.02
CA MET A 1 -45.41 -42.14 14.37
C MET A 1 -44.01 -42.05 14.93
N ALA A 2 -43.42 -40.86 14.98
CA ALA A 2 -42.06 -40.68 15.51
C ALA A 2 -42.05 -41.12 16.98
N ASP A 3 -41.03 -41.86 17.41
CA ASP A 3 -40.94 -42.33 18.79
C ASP A 3 -40.80 -41.13 19.73
N LEU A 4 -41.51 -41.17 20.87
CA LEU A 4 -41.56 -40.08 21.85
C LEU A 4 -40.16 -39.72 22.37
N PHE A 5 -39.22 -40.67 22.33
CA PHE A 5 -37.85 -40.51 22.82
C PHE A 5 -36.79 -40.34 21.71
N ASP A 6 -37.15 -40.38 20.42
CA ASP A 6 -36.20 -40.22 19.31
C ASP A 6 -35.51 -38.85 19.35
N SER A 7 -36.22 -37.79 19.76
CA SER A 7 -35.64 -36.45 19.91
C SER A 7 -34.67 -36.35 21.09
N ALA A 8 -34.90 -37.10 22.17
CA ALA A 8 -34.01 -37.14 23.32
C ALA A 8 -32.74 -37.95 23.03
N LEU A 9 -32.85 -39.00 22.22
CA LEU A 9 -31.71 -39.84 21.81
C LEU A 9 -30.80 -39.12 20.78
N ASN A 10 -31.35 -38.25 19.93
CA ASN A 10 -30.60 -37.52 18.90
C ASN A 10 -30.23 -36.09 19.31
N LEU A 11 -30.48 -35.69 20.57
CA LEU A 11 -30.30 -34.32 21.05
C LEU A 11 -28.85 -33.82 20.91
N GLU A 12 -27.87 -34.69 21.20
CA GLU A 12 -26.45 -34.36 21.06
C GLU A 12 -26.09 -34.05 19.60
N GLU A 13 -26.46 -34.92 18.66
CA GLU A 13 -26.15 -34.74 17.24
C GLU A 13 -26.88 -33.52 16.66
N GLN A 14 -28.09 -33.22 17.15
CA GLN A 14 -28.82 -32.02 16.80
C GLN A 14 -28.07 -30.76 17.26
N HIS A 15 -27.65 -30.69 18.52
CA HIS A 15 -26.93 -29.51 19.04
C HIS A 15 -25.53 -29.35 18.44
N ILE A 16 -24.83 -30.44 18.13
CA ILE A 16 -23.55 -30.38 17.40
C ILE A 16 -23.77 -29.73 16.03
N ARG A 17 -24.81 -30.16 15.31
CA ARG A 17 -25.14 -29.62 13.99
C ARG A 17 -25.56 -28.16 14.06
N GLU A 18 -26.44 -27.81 15.00
CA GLU A 18 -26.87 -26.43 15.24
C GLU A 18 -25.68 -25.52 15.57
N GLY A 19 -24.79 -25.95 16.48
CA GLY A 19 -23.60 -25.20 16.85
C GLY A 19 -22.61 -25.05 15.68
N TYR A 20 -22.45 -26.07 14.85
CA TYR A 20 -21.63 -25.98 13.64
C TYR A 20 -22.23 -25.00 12.63
N GLU A 21 -23.52 -25.10 12.34
CA GLU A 21 -24.21 -24.21 11.39
C GLU A 21 -24.19 -22.75 11.86
N GLU A 22 -24.43 -22.53 13.15
CA GLU A 22 -24.32 -21.21 13.79
C GLU A 22 -22.90 -20.67 13.71
N GLY A 23 -21.90 -21.45 14.13
CA GLY A 23 -20.50 -21.06 14.07
C GLY A 23 -20.03 -20.75 12.65
N ALA A 24 -20.44 -21.56 11.67
CA ALA A 24 -20.12 -21.34 10.26
C ALA A 24 -20.80 -20.07 9.70
N ARG A 25 -22.06 -19.81 10.08
CA ARG A 25 -22.79 -18.59 9.69
C ARG A 25 -22.13 -17.35 10.27
N ASP A 26 -21.84 -17.37 11.57
CA ASP A 26 -21.28 -16.23 12.28
C ASP A 26 -19.83 -15.98 11.89
N GLY A 27 -19.05 -17.05 11.70
CA GLY A 27 -17.68 -16.98 11.16
C GLY A 27 -17.64 -16.36 9.77
N ARG A 28 -18.55 -16.75 8.85
CA ARG A 28 -18.65 -16.10 7.52
C ARG A 28 -19.02 -14.62 7.63
N ARG A 29 -19.98 -14.28 8.49
CA ARG A 29 -20.41 -12.88 8.68
C ARG A 29 -19.26 -12.01 9.22
N SER A 30 -18.61 -12.48 10.28
CA SER A 30 -17.50 -11.76 10.91
C SER A 30 -16.28 -11.67 9.99
N GLY A 31 -15.88 -12.79 9.39
CA GLY A 31 -14.73 -12.83 8.48
C GLY A 31 -14.90 -11.94 7.26
N PHE A 32 -16.11 -11.84 6.70
CA PHE A 32 -16.36 -10.89 5.61
C PHE A 32 -16.25 -9.43 6.08
N ALA A 33 -16.82 -9.09 7.24
CA ALA A 33 -16.76 -7.73 7.76
C ALA A 33 -15.32 -7.30 8.07
N GLU A 34 -14.55 -8.17 8.72
CA GLU A 34 -13.14 -7.95 9.04
C GLU A 34 -12.28 -7.87 7.79
N GLY A 35 -12.41 -8.84 6.88
CA GLY A 35 -11.65 -8.86 5.62
C GLY A 35 -11.93 -7.63 4.75
N LYS A 36 -13.18 -7.16 4.72
CA LYS A 36 -13.54 -5.91 4.01
C LYS A 36 -12.87 -4.70 4.65
N ALA A 37 -12.94 -4.56 5.98
CA ALA A 37 -12.33 -3.43 6.67
C ALA A 37 -10.82 -3.40 6.47
N LEU A 38 -10.15 -4.55 6.67
CA LEU A 38 -8.72 -4.69 6.48
C LEU A 38 -8.30 -4.43 5.03
N GLY A 39 -9.06 -4.93 4.06
CA GLY A 39 -8.79 -4.72 2.64
C GLY A 39 -8.88 -3.25 2.23
N VAL A 40 -9.83 -2.49 2.80
CA VAL A 40 -9.93 -1.04 2.57
C VAL A 40 -8.75 -0.30 3.17
N GLU A 41 -8.40 -0.61 4.43
CA GLU A 41 -7.26 0.02 5.12
C GLU A 41 -5.95 -0.24 4.39
N LYS A 42 -5.62 -1.51 4.13
CA LYS A 42 -4.35 -1.88 3.48
C LYS A 42 -4.30 -1.47 2.01
N GLY A 43 -5.44 -1.53 1.32
CA GLY A 43 -5.56 -1.00 -0.03
C GLY A 43 -5.29 0.50 -0.09
N PHE A 44 -5.77 1.26 0.89
CA PHE A 44 -5.46 2.69 1.01
C PHE A 44 -3.98 2.92 1.28
N ASP A 45 -3.37 2.21 2.24
CA ASP A 45 -1.95 2.37 2.58
C ASP A 45 -1.06 2.21 1.33
N VAL A 46 -1.28 1.12 0.57
CA VAL A 46 -0.53 0.84 -0.67
C VAL A 46 -0.83 1.89 -1.75
N GLY A 47 -2.11 2.17 -2.01
CA GLY A 47 -2.50 3.13 -3.04
C GLY A 47 -2.01 4.55 -2.76
N HIS A 48 -2.01 4.96 -1.49
CA HIS A 48 -1.50 6.25 -1.04
C HIS A 48 0.01 6.36 -1.30
N GLU A 49 0.79 5.36 -0.92
CA GLU A 49 2.24 5.37 -1.11
C GLU A 49 2.64 5.36 -2.60
N VAL A 50 2.00 4.51 -3.41
CA VAL A 50 2.23 4.49 -4.87
C VAL A 50 1.83 5.82 -5.53
N GLY A 51 0.68 6.37 -5.13
CA GLY A 51 0.18 7.65 -5.62
C GLY A 51 1.07 8.83 -5.21
N TYR A 52 1.63 8.78 -4.00
CA TYR A 52 2.58 9.78 -3.51
C TYR A 52 3.84 9.82 -4.40
N TYR A 53 4.45 8.67 -4.70
CA TYR A 53 5.59 8.60 -5.61
C TYR A 53 5.25 9.10 -7.01
N ALA A 54 4.08 8.74 -7.54
CA ALA A 54 3.61 9.24 -8.82
C ALA A 54 3.53 10.78 -8.83
N GLY A 55 2.98 11.37 -7.76
CA GLY A 55 2.87 12.82 -7.59
C GLY A 55 4.25 13.50 -7.49
N CYS A 56 5.18 12.94 -6.74
CA CYS A 56 6.55 13.44 -6.65
C CYS A 56 7.24 13.45 -8.01
N CYS A 57 7.16 12.35 -8.77
CA CYS A 57 7.73 12.29 -10.12
C CYS A 57 7.12 13.37 -11.02
N GLN A 58 5.80 13.53 -11.02
CA GLN A 58 5.14 14.58 -11.80
C GLN A 58 5.62 15.99 -11.42
N LEU A 59 5.75 16.27 -10.11
CA LEU A 59 6.26 17.55 -9.63
C LEU A 59 7.71 17.79 -10.09
N TRP A 60 8.58 16.80 -9.94
CA TRP A 60 9.97 16.92 -10.39
C TRP A 60 10.06 17.13 -11.90
N ARG A 61 9.23 16.45 -12.71
CA ARG A 61 9.16 16.71 -14.17
C ARG A 61 8.73 18.13 -14.49
N GLN A 62 7.75 18.67 -13.77
CA GLN A 62 7.33 20.07 -13.95
C GLN A 62 8.43 21.06 -13.57
N LEU A 63 9.19 20.79 -12.49
CA LEU A 63 10.34 21.60 -12.09
C LEU A 63 11.46 21.53 -13.12
N GLN A 64 11.79 20.34 -13.63
CA GLN A 64 12.79 20.13 -14.68
C GLN A 64 12.41 20.83 -15.99
N ALA A 65 11.12 20.88 -16.33
CA ALA A 65 10.63 21.60 -17.51
C ALA A 65 10.83 23.12 -17.39
N ARG A 66 10.80 23.67 -16.16
CA ARG A 66 11.04 25.09 -15.88
C ARG A 66 12.54 25.41 -15.82
N ASP A 67 13.33 24.51 -15.26
CA ASP A 67 14.78 24.60 -15.22
C ASP A 67 15.42 23.26 -15.66
N PRO A 68 15.82 23.15 -16.93
CA PRO A 68 16.42 21.93 -17.48
C PRO A 68 17.74 21.51 -16.82
N GLN A 69 18.39 22.39 -16.06
CA GLN A 69 19.66 22.10 -15.38
C GLN A 69 19.47 21.76 -13.90
N LEU A 70 18.24 21.86 -13.37
CA LEU A 70 17.92 21.63 -11.96
C LEU A 70 18.34 20.23 -11.47
N PHE A 71 18.16 19.21 -12.31
CA PHE A 71 18.49 17.83 -11.98
C PHE A 71 19.64 17.32 -12.83
N SER A 72 20.64 16.71 -12.17
CA SER A 72 21.71 16.02 -12.87
C SER A 72 21.16 14.82 -13.66
N ARG A 73 21.89 14.38 -14.70
CA ARG A 73 21.57 13.16 -15.47
C ARG A 73 21.37 11.93 -14.58
N ARG A 74 22.04 11.87 -13.41
CA ARG A 74 21.91 10.75 -12.48
C ARG A 74 20.54 10.76 -11.78
N ILE A 75 20.11 11.94 -11.31
CA ILE A 75 18.79 12.12 -10.69
C ILE A 75 17.70 11.88 -11.73
N ASP A 76 17.86 12.42 -12.94
CA ASP A 76 16.92 12.21 -14.06
C ASP A 76 16.68 10.73 -14.39
N LYS A 77 17.75 9.93 -14.48
CA LYS A 77 17.64 8.47 -14.62
C LYS A 77 16.99 7.80 -13.42
N GLY A 78 17.23 8.33 -12.21
CA GLY A 78 16.61 7.82 -11.00
C GLY A 78 15.09 8.04 -10.99
N MET A 79 14.64 9.24 -11.38
CA MET A 79 13.23 9.59 -11.53
C MET A 79 12.55 8.73 -12.60
N ALA A 80 13.17 8.58 -13.77
CA ALA A 80 12.64 7.74 -14.84
C ALA A 80 12.42 6.27 -14.40
N ALA A 81 13.36 5.73 -13.62
CA ALA A 81 13.22 4.38 -13.09
C ALA A 81 12.13 4.27 -12.01
N LEU A 82 11.94 5.30 -11.17
CA LEU A 82 10.83 5.30 -10.21
C LEU A 82 9.47 5.43 -10.93
N GLU A 83 9.39 6.26 -11.98
CA GLU A 83 8.21 6.36 -12.85
C GLU A 83 7.83 5.02 -13.47
N GLU A 84 8.82 4.26 -13.96
CA GLU A 84 8.62 2.92 -14.52
C GLU A 84 8.10 1.94 -13.45
N MET A 85 8.68 1.97 -12.24
CA MET A 85 8.21 1.12 -11.12
C MET A 85 6.77 1.45 -10.73
N VAL A 86 6.42 2.73 -10.63
CA VAL A 86 5.06 3.20 -10.32
C VAL A 86 4.08 2.77 -11.42
N ALA A 87 4.44 2.98 -12.69
CA ALA A 87 3.58 2.62 -13.83
C ALA A 87 3.38 1.11 -13.96
N GLY A 88 4.38 0.32 -13.58
CA GLY A 88 4.32 -1.15 -13.58
C GLY A 88 3.68 -1.75 -12.33
N PHE A 89 3.31 -0.96 -11.32
CA PHE A 89 2.81 -1.49 -10.06
C PHE A 89 1.39 -2.09 -10.22
N PRO A 90 1.17 -3.35 -9.81
CA PRO A 90 -0.06 -4.07 -10.12
C PRO A 90 -1.21 -3.75 -9.14
N LEU A 91 -1.70 -2.50 -9.15
CA LEU A 91 -2.80 -2.04 -8.28
C LEU A 91 -4.09 -2.88 -8.41
N SER A 92 -4.33 -3.47 -9.58
CA SER A 92 -5.51 -4.31 -9.85
C SER A 92 -5.34 -5.77 -9.40
N SER A 93 -4.15 -6.16 -8.96
CA SER A 93 -3.84 -7.54 -8.54
C SER A 93 -3.34 -7.57 -7.09
N PRO A 94 -4.22 -7.37 -6.09
CA PRO A 94 -3.85 -7.27 -4.68
C PRO A 94 -3.31 -8.58 -4.07
N GLN A 95 -3.36 -9.70 -4.80
CA GLN A 95 -2.83 -11.00 -4.40
C GLN A 95 -1.48 -11.31 -5.07
N ASP A 96 -0.88 -10.36 -5.80
CA ASP A 96 0.44 -10.56 -6.39
C ASP A 96 1.50 -10.70 -5.28
N GLU A 97 2.14 -11.86 -5.23
CA GLU A 97 3.13 -12.20 -4.19
C GLU A 97 4.35 -11.26 -4.21
N ARG A 98 4.56 -10.53 -5.31
CA ARG A 98 5.67 -9.60 -5.50
C ARG A 98 5.39 -8.20 -4.97
N LEU A 99 4.16 -7.90 -4.53
CA LEU A 99 3.78 -6.54 -4.08
C LEU A 99 4.77 -5.98 -3.05
N GLN A 100 5.15 -6.79 -2.07
CA GLN A 100 6.08 -6.37 -1.03
C GLN A 100 7.46 -6.00 -1.60
N GLU A 101 8.02 -6.84 -2.47
CA GLU A 101 9.31 -6.58 -3.12
C GLU A 101 9.27 -5.32 -3.99
N LEU A 102 8.19 -5.13 -4.75
CA LEU A 102 8.00 -3.94 -5.58
C LEU A 102 7.89 -2.66 -4.74
N MET A 103 7.15 -2.70 -3.63
CA MET A 103 7.05 -1.59 -2.68
C MET A 103 8.41 -1.24 -2.08
N ASP A 104 9.16 -2.24 -1.61
CA ASP A 104 10.49 -2.02 -1.03
C ASP A 104 11.49 -1.50 -2.07
N GLY A 105 11.37 -1.93 -3.32
CA GLY A 105 12.09 -1.38 -4.47
C GLY A 105 11.79 0.11 -4.70
N MET A 106 10.52 0.49 -4.72
CA MET A 106 10.11 1.89 -4.86
C MET A 106 10.59 2.76 -3.69
N ARG A 107 10.43 2.29 -2.44
CA ARG A 107 10.94 2.96 -1.23
C ARG A 107 12.44 3.20 -1.30
N GLY A 108 13.20 2.16 -1.65
CA GLY A 108 14.66 2.25 -1.80
C GLY A 108 15.06 3.27 -2.87
N LYS A 109 14.33 3.27 -4.00
CA LYS A 109 14.59 4.21 -5.09
C LYS A 109 14.24 5.65 -4.72
N PHE A 110 13.10 5.85 -4.07
CA PHE A 110 12.65 7.14 -3.61
C PHE A 110 13.62 7.73 -2.58
N LYS A 111 14.02 6.95 -1.57
CA LYS A 111 15.02 7.36 -0.58
C LYS A 111 16.35 7.77 -1.22
N ALA A 112 16.79 7.05 -2.25
CA ALA A 112 17.98 7.43 -3.00
C ALA A 112 17.83 8.78 -3.71
N LEU A 113 16.64 9.08 -4.25
CA LEU A 113 16.34 10.37 -4.88
C LEU A 113 16.27 11.52 -3.88
N GLU A 114 15.67 11.30 -2.71
CA GLU A 114 15.66 12.30 -1.62
C GLU A 114 17.06 12.68 -1.17
N ALA A 115 17.95 11.70 -1.03
CA ALA A 115 19.36 11.93 -0.70
C ALA A 115 20.12 12.72 -1.77
N TYR A 116 19.60 12.81 -3.00
CA TYR A 116 20.19 13.64 -4.06
C TYR A 116 19.56 15.03 -4.16
N SER A 117 18.47 15.32 -3.44
CA SER A 117 17.76 16.58 -3.53
C SER A 117 18.68 17.76 -3.16
N PRO A 118 18.61 18.90 -3.87
CA PRO A 118 19.72 19.86 -3.98
C PRO A 118 20.03 20.69 -2.72
N ALA A 119 19.35 20.44 -1.59
CA ALA A 119 19.56 21.22 -0.36
C ALA A 119 20.98 21.06 0.23
N GLU A 120 21.74 20.04 -0.16
CA GLU A 120 23.07 19.76 0.39
C GLU A 120 24.25 20.20 -0.50
N GLN A 121 24.01 20.88 -1.63
CA GLN A 121 25.10 21.42 -2.46
C GLN A 121 25.24 22.95 -2.41
N GLN A 122 24.71 23.60 -1.37
CA GLN A 122 25.12 24.97 -1.02
C GLN A 122 26.34 24.91 -0.08
N GLY A 123 27.51 24.69 -0.68
CA GLY A 123 28.78 25.04 -0.05
C GLY A 123 28.96 26.56 -0.07
N ASP A 124 29.03 27.14 1.12
CA ASP A 124 29.54 28.48 1.47
C ASP A 124 28.70 29.72 1.05
N GLY A 125 28.36 30.55 2.05
CA GLY A 125 27.86 31.92 1.86
C GLY A 125 26.40 32.22 2.19
N GLY A 126 26.04 32.21 3.48
CA GLY A 126 25.11 33.20 4.09
C GLY A 126 23.62 33.23 3.72
N GLY A 127 22.77 32.90 4.71
CA GLY A 127 21.48 33.59 4.92
C GLY A 127 20.20 32.86 4.47
N ALA A 128 19.47 32.34 5.46
CA ALA A 128 18.01 32.18 5.54
C ALA A 128 17.25 31.42 4.43
N SER A 129 16.76 30.22 4.75
CA SER A 129 15.35 30.01 5.17
C SER A 129 15.04 28.52 5.08
N ALA A 130 14.79 27.91 6.24
CA ALA A 130 14.33 26.53 6.32
C ALA A 130 12.96 26.40 5.65
N THR A 131 12.84 25.53 4.67
CA THR A 131 11.55 24.94 4.30
C THR A 131 11.68 23.44 4.46
N SER A 132 11.42 23.00 5.69
CA SER A 132 11.15 21.61 6.01
C SER A 132 9.80 21.27 5.37
N LEU A 133 9.81 20.49 4.28
CA LEU A 133 8.61 19.85 3.77
C LEU A 133 8.48 18.52 4.52
N GLN A 134 7.81 18.59 5.68
CA GLN A 134 7.24 17.44 6.33
C GLN A 134 5.91 17.13 5.63
N PHE A 135 5.82 15.94 5.04
CA PHE A 135 4.57 15.23 4.83
C PHE A 135 4.69 13.86 5.49
#